data_AF-A0A7F5RHX7-F1
#
_entry.id   AF-A0A7F5RHX7-F1
#
_cell.length_a   1.000
_cell.length_b   1.000
_cell.length_c   1.000
_cell.angle_alpha   90.00
_cell.angle_beta   90.00
_cell.angle_gamma   90.00
#
_symmetry.space_group_name_H-M   'P 1'
#
loop_
_entity.id
_entity.type
_entity.pdbx_description
1 polymer ?
#
loop_
_entity_poly.entity_id
_entity_poly.type
_entity_poly.pdbx_seq_one_letter_code
_entity_poly.pdbx_strand_id
1 'polypeptide(L)'
;MENVEKLFADSKLDNDVDLKACVACLSFIITSAVRYNCDNSALFSELQQLGLPREHSVSLIKVTTDKTAEITKKLEKISLKIHNLDDVKIDLEPECHLAMMNMTIDGKETSVALTPLTVDVLLENLKAVLSKMKELDNYGKRTV
;
A
#
# COMPACT_ATOMS: atom_id res chain seq x y z
N MET A 1 2.64 -14.30 -21.09
CA MET A 1 2.73 -15.74 -20.81
C MET A 1 3.61 -16.46 -21.82
N GLU A 2 3.55 -16.10 -23.11
CA GLU A 2 4.37 -16.72 -24.18
C GLU A 2 5.89 -16.84 -23.89
N ASN A 3 6.52 -15.84 -23.28
CA ASN A 3 7.95 -15.92 -22.92
C ASN A 3 8.25 -16.88 -21.75
N VAL A 4 7.27 -17.09 -20.86
CA VAL A 4 7.40 -17.99 -19.71
C VAL A 4 7.17 -19.43 -20.17
N GLU A 5 6.19 -19.67 -21.03
CA GLU A 5 5.95 -20.99 -21.63
C GLU A 5 7.18 -21.52 -22.39
N LYS A 6 7.89 -20.63 -23.12
CA LYS A 6 9.16 -20.98 -23.79
C LYS A 6 10.29 -21.34 -22.83
N LEU A 7 10.34 -20.72 -21.64
CA LEU A 7 11.35 -21.01 -20.61
C LEU A 7 11.08 -22.34 -19.88
N PHE A 8 9.83 -22.80 -19.88
CA PHE A 8 9.40 -24.02 -19.19
C PHE A 8 9.08 -25.18 -20.15
N ALA A 9 9.39 -25.02 -21.44
CA ALA A 9 9.14 -26.03 -22.47
C ALA A 9 9.86 -27.37 -22.20
N ASP A 10 11.01 -27.35 -21.52
CA ASP A 10 11.77 -28.55 -21.13
C ASP A 10 11.35 -29.10 -19.75
N SER A 11 10.48 -28.40 -19.03
CA SER A 11 9.97 -28.85 -17.73
C SER A 11 8.81 -29.84 -17.94
N LYS A 12 8.78 -30.93 -17.19
CA LYS A 12 7.67 -31.92 -17.23
C LYS A 12 6.40 -31.41 -16.53
N LEU A 13 6.28 -30.11 -16.33
CA LEU A 13 5.16 -29.49 -15.62
C LEU A 13 3.95 -29.40 -16.56
N ASP A 14 2.75 -29.55 -16.02
CA ASP A 14 1.56 -29.23 -16.78
C ASP A 14 1.53 -27.71 -17.02
N ASN A 15 1.72 -27.33 -18.29
CA ASN A 15 1.90 -25.93 -18.70
C ASN A 15 0.72 -25.04 -18.29
N ASP A 16 -0.47 -25.60 -18.09
CA ASP A 16 -1.66 -24.81 -17.82
C ASP A 16 -1.93 -24.52 -16.34
N VAL A 17 -1.53 -25.42 -15.44
CA VAL A 17 -1.84 -25.33 -13.99
C VAL A 17 -0.58 -25.14 -13.16
N ASP A 18 0.42 -26.00 -13.33
CA ASP A 18 1.62 -26.00 -12.50
C ASP A 18 2.48 -24.75 -12.76
N LEU A 19 2.60 -24.36 -14.02
CA LEU A 19 3.39 -23.18 -14.39
C LEU A 19 2.80 -21.89 -13.80
N LYS A 20 1.48 -21.71 -13.90
CA LYS A 20 0.80 -20.53 -13.34
C LYS A 20 0.92 -20.49 -11.83
N ALA A 21 0.80 -21.65 -11.17
CA ALA A 21 0.96 -21.77 -9.73
C ALA A 21 2.38 -21.40 -9.28
N CYS A 22 3.42 -21.91 -9.97
CA CYS A 22 4.81 -21.60 -9.67
C CYS A 22 5.10 -20.10 -9.83
N VAL A 23 4.67 -19.50 -10.94
CA VAL A 23 4.86 -18.06 -11.18
C VAL A 23 4.12 -17.21 -10.15
N ALA A 24 2.89 -17.58 -9.80
CA ALA A 24 2.11 -16.88 -8.78
C ALA A 24 2.77 -16.99 -7.41
N CYS A 25 3.27 -18.17 -7.03
CA CYS A 25 3.96 -18.41 -5.77
C CYS A 25 5.24 -17.56 -5.66
N LEU A 26 6.10 -17.60 -6.68
CA LEU A 26 7.32 -16.78 -6.70
C LEU A 26 6.98 -15.28 -6.69
N SER A 27 5.99 -14.86 -7.48
CA SER A 27 5.54 -13.47 -7.50
C SER A 27 5.05 -13.03 -6.13
N PHE A 28 4.29 -13.87 -5.44
CA PHE A 28 3.79 -13.60 -4.10
C PHE A 28 4.93 -13.46 -3.09
N ILE A 29 5.90 -14.38 -3.10
CA ILE A 29 7.03 -14.35 -2.16
C ILE A 29 7.89 -13.10 -2.36
N ILE A 30 8.32 -12.79 -3.59
CA ILE A 30 9.19 -11.62 -3.79
C ILE A 30 8.42 -10.32 -3.51
N THR A 31 7.14 -10.26 -3.90
CA THR A 31 6.28 -9.10 -3.62
C THR A 31 6.08 -8.92 -2.12
N SER A 32 5.91 -10.01 -1.36
CA SER A 32 5.76 -9.97 0.09
C SER A 32 7.07 -9.56 0.77
N ALA A 33 8.20 -10.11 0.33
CA ALA A 33 9.51 -9.73 0.85
C ALA A 33 9.78 -8.24 0.68
N VAL A 34 9.48 -7.67 -0.50
CA VAL A 34 9.61 -6.22 -0.73
C VAL A 34 8.58 -5.43 0.09
N ARG A 35 7.31 -5.88 0.12
CA ARG A 35 6.21 -5.20 0.84
C ARG A 35 6.50 -5.04 2.33
N TYR A 36 7.05 -6.08 2.96
CA TYR A 36 7.33 -6.10 4.39
C TYR A 36 8.79 -5.77 4.72
N ASN A 37 9.58 -5.33 3.72
CA ASN A 37 10.99 -5.01 3.86
C ASN A 37 11.79 -6.13 4.57
N CYS A 38 11.52 -7.38 4.17
CA CYS A 38 12.20 -8.55 4.70
C CYS A 38 13.69 -8.52 4.35
N ASP A 39 14.50 -9.13 5.20
CA ASP A 39 15.92 -9.31 4.93
C ASP A 39 16.16 -10.38 3.85
N ASN A 40 17.33 -10.30 3.22
CA ASN A 40 17.72 -11.26 2.19
C ASN A 40 17.85 -12.69 2.75
N SER A 41 18.13 -12.86 4.06
CA SER A 41 18.15 -14.15 4.75
C SER A 41 16.78 -14.80 4.85
N ALA A 42 15.72 -14.04 5.20
CA ALA A 42 14.37 -14.58 5.22
C ALA A 42 13.92 -14.95 3.81
N LEU A 43 14.10 -14.07 2.82
CA LEU A 43 13.76 -14.37 1.44
C LEU A 43 14.52 -15.62 0.93
N PHE A 44 15.80 -15.77 1.26
CA PHE A 44 16.56 -16.97 0.95
C PHE A 44 15.94 -18.22 1.58
N SER A 45 15.59 -18.14 2.86
CA SER A 45 15.01 -19.27 3.60
C SER A 45 13.65 -19.69 3.04
N GLU A 46 12.80 -18.74 2.65
CA GLU A 46 11.51 -19.02 1.99
C GLU A 46 11.70 -19.71 0.62
N LEU A 47 12.66 -19.24 -0.19
CA LEU A 47 12.97 -19.86 -1.47
C LEU A 47 13.56 -21.28 -1.31
N GLN A 48 14.33 -21.52 -0.26
CA GLN A 48 14.85 -22.85 0.06
C GLN A 48 13.73 -23.80 0.55
N GLN A 49 12.76 -23.30 1.32
CA GLN A 49 11.59 -24.08 1.76
C GLN A 49 10.70 -24.52 0.60
N LEU A 50 10.64 -23.72 -0.47
CA LEU A 50 10.03 -24.12 -1.75
C LEU A 50 10.82 -25.21 -2.50
N GLY A 51 12.03 -25.54 -2.05
CA GLY A 51 12.90 -26.52 -2.70
C GLY A 51 13.74 -25.97 -3.85
N LEU A 52 13.91 -24.64 -3.97
CA LEU A 52 14.78 -24.09 -5.00
C LEU A 52 16.25 -24.42 -4.70
N PRO A 53 17.05 -24.77 -5.72
CA PRO A 53 18.50 -24.82 -5.60
C PRO A 53 19.08 -23.50 -5.10
N ARG A 54 20.16 -23.58 -4.32
CA ARG A 54 20.81 -22.44 -3.68
C ARG A 54 21.23 -21.37 -4.69
N GLU A 55 21.75 -21.79 -5.85
CA GLU A 55 22.20 -20.91 -6.91
C GLU A 55 21.06 -20.07 -7.48
N HIS A 56 19.87 -20.66 -7.61
CA HIS A 56 18.67 -19.99 -8.09
C HIS A 56 18.13 -19.02 -7.05
N SER A 57 18.10 -19.40 -5.77
CA SER A 57 17.69 -18.49 -4.70
C SER A 57 18.60 -17.26 -4.63
N VAL A 58 19.93 -17.44 -4.71
CA VAL A 58 20.89 -16.31 -4.73
C VAL A 58 20.65 -15.39 -5.92
N SER A 59 20.39 -15.95 -7.10
CA SER A 59 20.11 -15.17 -8.32
C SER A 59 18.81 -14.37 -8.19
N LEU A 60 17.75 -14.97 -7.65
CA LEU A 60 16.47 -14.29 -7.41
C LEU A 60 16.58 -13.18 -6.37
N ILE A 61 17.35 -13.38 -5.29
CA ILE A 61 17.59 -12.35 -4.27
C ILE A 61 18.33 -11.16 -4.88
N LYS A 62 19.35 -11.41 -5.71
CA LYS A 62 20.08 -10.34 -6.39
C LYS A 62 19.15 -9.50 -7.26
N VAL A 63 18.37 -10.15 -8.13
CA VAL A 63 17.39 -9.45 -8.99
C VAL A 63 16.34 -8.72 -8.17
N THR A 64 15.84 -9.33 -7.09
CA THR A 64 14.88 -8.70 -6.19
C THR A 64 15.48 -7.44 -5.58
N THR A 65 16.71 -7.52 -5.05
CA THR A 65 17.43 -6.37 -4.47
C THR A 65 17.62 -5.25 -5.48
N ASP A 66 18.05 -5.58 -6.70
CA ASP A 66 18.26 -4.61 -7.78
C ASP A 66 16.94 -3.92 -8.19
N LYS A 67 15.80 -4.60 -8.03
CA LYS A 67 14.48 -4.14 -8.44
C LYS A 67 13.57 -3.70 -7.29
N THR A 68 14.04 -3.77 -6.05
CA THR A 68 13.25 -3.42 -4.86
C THR A 68 12.62 -2.04 -4.99
N ALA A 69 13.37 -1.02 -5.41
CA ALA A 69 12.85 0.35 -5.55
C ALA A 69 11.70 0.44 -6.60
N GLU A 70 11.82 -0.28 -7.71
CA GLU A 70 10.78 -0.32 -8.75
C GLU A 70 9.52 -1.05 -8.26
N ILE A 71 9.71 -2.18 -7.57
CA ILE A 71 8.62 -2.98 -6.98
C ILE A 71 7.90 -2.17 -5.90
N THR A 72 8.64 -1.55 -4.98
CA THR A 72 8.08 -0.68 -3.93
C THR A 72 7.27 0.45 -4.55
N LYS A 73 7.81 1.17 -5.54
CA LYS A 73 7.09 2.25 -6.23
C LYS A 73 5.80 1.76 -6.90
N LYS A 74 5.81 0.53 -7.46
CA LYS A 74 4.60 -0.07 -8.04
C LYS A 74 3.59 -0.43 -6.95
N LEU A 75 4.04 -1.00 -5.84
CA LEU A 75 3.21 -1.34 -4.69
C LEU A 75 2.58 -0.10 -4.05
N GLU A 76 3.33 1.00 -3.95
CA GLU A 76 2.83 2.28 -3.46
C GLU A 76 1.71 2.83 -4.35
N LYS A 77 1.85 2.73 -5.66
CA LYS A 77 0.82 3.20 -6.62
C LYS A 77 -0.48 2.41 -6.56
N ILE A 78 -0.42 1.13 -6.22
CA ILE A 78 -1.61 0.26 -6.10
C ILE A 78 -2.09 0.11 -4.65
N SER A 79 -1.35 0.69 -3.69
CA SER A 79 -1.72 0.69 -2.30
C SER A 79 -2.93 1.60 -2.11
N LEU A 80 -3.92 1.10 -1.35
CA LEU A 80 -5.01 1.92 -0.84
C LEU A 80 -4.45 2.74 0.34
N LYS A 81 -3.78 3.85 0.02
CA LYS A 81 -3.38 4.83 1.02
C LYS A 81 -4.54 5.79 1.27
N ILE A 82 -4.73 6.18 2.52
CA ILE A 82 -5.58 7.31 2.85
C ILE A 82 -4.89 8.55 2.27
N HIS A 83 -5.59 9.33 1.46
CA HIS A 83 -5.07 10.58 0.93
C HIS A 83 -4.72 11.52 2.09
N ASN A 84 -3.55 12.14 2.03
CA ASN A 84 -3.12 13.04 3.08
C ASN A 84 -3.78 14.40 2.89
N LEU A 85 -4.33 14.94 3.97
CA LEU A 85 -4.77 16.33 4.02
C LEU A 85 -3.54 17.20 4.30
N ASP A 86 -3.03 17.87 3.27
CA ASP A 86 -1.79 18.63 3.31
C ASP A 86 -2.00 20.04 3.90
N ASP A 87 -3.12 20.70 3.57
CA ASP A 87 -3.44 22.05 4.01
C ASP A 87 -4.96 22.26 4.11
N VAL A 88 -5.38 23.17 4.98
CA VAL A 88 -6.79 23.61 5.13
C VAL A 88 -6.82 25.12 5.36
N LYS A 89 -7.57 25.82 4.52
CA LYS A 89 -7.84 27.26 4.65
C LYS A 89 -9.35 27.49 4.63
N ILE A 90 -9.79 28.48 5.38
CA ILE A 90 -11.20 28.85 5.45
C ILE A 90 -11.32 30.33 5.12
N ASP A 91 -12.07 30.62 4.07
CA ASP A 91 -12.43 31.98 3.67
C ASP A 91 -13.91 32.22 3.99
N LEU A 92 -14.20 33.29 4.71
CA LEU A 92 -15.57 33.67 5.04
C LEU A 92 -16.11 34.60 3.97
N GLU A 93 -17.30 34.32 3.46
CA GLU A 93 -18.01 35.19 2.53
C GLU A 93 -19.18 35.86 3.28
N PRO A 94 -19.00 37.11 3.78
CA PRO A 94 -19.95 37.74 4.69
C PRO A 94 -21.31 38.01 4.05
N GLU A 95 -21.34 38.22 2.74
CA GLU A 95 -22.56 38.51 1.98
C GLU A 95 -23.47 37.28 1.89
N CYS A 96 -22.87 36.10 1.71
CA CYS A 96 -23.58 34.85 1.50
C CYS A 96 -23.83 34.06 2.80
N HIS A 97 -23.22 34.47 3.92
CA HIS A 97 -23.16 33.70 5.17
C HIS A 97 -22.62 32.27 4.96
N LEU A 98 -21.69 32.12 4.01
CA LEU A 98 -21.04 30.85 3.67
C LEU A 98 -19.57 30.91 4.06
N ALA A 99 -19.00 29.76 4.42
CA ALA A 99 -17.58 29.57 4.58
C ALA A 99 -17.06 28.68 3.45
N MET A 100 -16.06 29.14 2.72
CA MET A 100 -15.35 28.35 1.73
C MET A 100 -14.18 27.64 2.39
N MET A 101 -14.29 26.32 2.51
CA MET A 101 -13.22 25.46 3.00
C MET A 101 -12.38 24.99 1.81
N ASN A 102 -11.17 25.51 1.70
CA ASN A 102 -10.17 25.14 0.71
C ASN A 102 -9.21 24.13 1.33
N MET A 103 -9.09 22.96 0.72
CA MET A 103 -8.27 21.85 1.19
C MET A 103 -7.28 21.45 0.11
N THR A 104 -6.05 21.12 0.51
CA THR A 104 -5.08 20.47 -0.37
C THR A 104 -4.97 19.02 0.04
N ILE A 105 -5.32 18.10 -0.87
CA ILE A 105 -5.30 16.66 -0.64
C ILE A 105 -4.40 16.02 -1.68
N ASP A 106 -3.32 15.37 -1.25
CA ASP A 106 -2.25 14.84 -2.11
C ASP A 106 -1.77 15.87 -3.16
N GLY A 107 -1.55 17.11 -2.73
CA GLY A 107 -1.12 18.23 -3.57
C GLY A 107 -2.18 18.75 -4.54
N LYS A 108 -3.44 18.30 -4.44
CA LYS A 108 -4.56 18.80 -5.26
C LYS A 108 -5.49 19.65 -4.44
N GLU A 109 -5.80 20.84 -4.94
CA GLU A 109 -6.77 21.72 -4.30
C GLU A 109 -8.21 21.23 -4.51
N THR A 110 -9.02 21.33 -3.48
CA THR A 110 -10.45 21.02 -3.46
C THR A 110 -11.14 22.01 -2.54
N SER A 111 -12.26 22.56 -3.00
CA SER A 111 -13.02 23.58 -2.26
C SER A 111 -14.44 23.11 -1.99
N VAL A 112 -14.93 23.38 -0.79
CA VAL A 112 -16.31 23.06 -0.38
C VAL A 112 -16.94 24.29 0.27
N ALA A 113 -18.14 24.66 -0.19
CA ALA A 113 -18.95 25.69 0.44
C ALA A 113 -19.70 25.11 1.64
N LEU A 114 -19.61 25.78 2.78
CA LEU A 114 -20.24 25.38 4.03
C LEU A 114 -21.23 26.45 4.49
N THR A 115 -22.46 26.02 4.74
CA THR A 115 -23.47 26.78 5.48
C THR A 115 -23.19 26.69 7.00
N PRO A 116 -23.76 27.58 7.83
CA PRO A 116 -23.61 27.50 9.28
C PRO A 116 -24.01 26.13 9.85
N LEU A 117 -25.13 25.56 9.38
CA LEU A 117 -25.58 24.22 9.78
C LEU A 117 -24.54 23.14 9.43
N THR A 118 -23.97 23.18 8.22
CA THR A 118 -22.96 22.18 7.81
C THR A 118 -21.64 22.33 8.57
N VAL A 119 -21.28 23.56 9.00
CA VAL A 119 -20.12 23.79 9.86
C VAL A 119 -20.35 23.15 11.23
N ASP A 120 -21.53 23.34 11.83
CA ASP A 120 -21.87 22.74 13.13
C ASP A 120 -21.85 21.21 13.07
N VAL A 121 -22.45 20.62 12.02
CA VAL A 121 -22.44 19.17 11.80
C VAL A 121 -21.02 18.64 11.60
N LEU A 122 -20.19 19.35 10.82
CA LEU A 122 -18.79 18.98 10.61
C LEU A 122 -18.01 19.02 11.93
N LEU A 123 -18.20 20.05 12.75
CA LEU A 123 -17.53 20.20 14.03
C LEU A 123 -17.90 19.07 15.00
N GLU A 124 -19.17 18.71 15.09
CA GLU A 124 -19.63 17.58 15.91
C GLU A 124 -19.03 16.24 15.44
N ASN A 125 -19.00 16.01 14.13
CA ASN A 125 -18.37 14.81 13.57
C ASN A 125 -16.86 14.75 13.87
N LEU A 126 -16.15 15.86 13.72
CA LEU A 126 -14.70 15.92 14.02
C LEU A 126 -14.43 15.69 15.51
N LYS A 127 -15.26 16.21 16.42
CA LYS A 127 -15.15 15.93 17.86
C LYS A 127 -15.37 14.45 18.16
N ALA A 128 -16.39 13.82 17.55
CA ALA A 128 -16.68 12.40 17.73
C ALA A 128 -15.51 11.53 17.25
N VAL A 129 -14.96 11.84 16.08
CA VAL A 129 -13.76 11.17 15.53
C VAL A 129 -12.56 11.35 16.47
N LEU A 130 -12.31 12.57 16.97
CA LEU A 130 -11.22 12.83 17.91
C LEU A 130 -11.37 12.02 19.21
N SER A 131 -12.58 11.93 19.76
CA SER A 131 -12.85 11.11 20.94
C SER A 131 -12.51 9.64 20.67
N LYS A 132 -12.95 9.12 19.52
CA LYS A 132 -12.68 7.73 19.15
C LYS A 132 -11.20 7.44 18.93
N MET A 133 -10.48 8.36 18.29
CA MET A 133 -9.03 8.25 18.10
C MET A 133 -8.29 8.19 19.44
N LYS A 134 -8.69 9.03 20.42
CA LYS A 134 -8.11 9.01 21.77
C LYS A 134 -8.38 7.69 22.52
N GLU A 135 -9.58 7.13 22.38
CA GLU A 135 -9.90 5.81 22.96
C GLU A 135 -8.98 4.71 22.40
N LEU A 136 -8.78 4.71 21.08
CA LEU A 136 -7.95 3.71 20.40
C LEU A 136 -6.47 3.85 20.77
N ASP A 137 -5.95 5.07 20.86
CA ASP A 137 -4.56 5.31 21.30
C ASP A 137 -4.33 4.82 22.75
N ASN A 138 -5.30 5.05 23.64
CA ASN A 138 -5.25 4.57 25.01
C ASN A 138 -5.33 3.03 25.11
N TYR A 139 -5.99 2.37 24.15
CA TYR A 139 -6.03 0.91 24.09
C TYR A 139 -4.66 0.34 23.72
N GLY A 140 -3.99 0.91 22.72
CA GLY A 140 -2.65 0.49 22.28
C GLY A 140 -1.57 0.65 23.37
N LYS A 141 -1.71 1.64 24.25
CA LYS A 141 -0.80 1.88 25.39
C LYS A 141 -1.01 0.96 26.59
N ARG A 142 -2.15 0.25 26.68
CA ARG A 142 -2.46 -0.69 27.79
C ARG A 142 -2.01 -2.12 27.53
N THR A 143 -1.60 -2.44 26.31
CA THR A 143 -1.14 -3.77 25.87
C THR A 143 0.37 -3.91 25.78
N VAL A 144 1.14 -2.97 26.36
CA VAL A 144 2.61 -3.02 26.48
C VAL A 144 2.99 -3.08 27.96
#